data_AF-A0A6G9RL52-F1
#
_entry.id   AF-A0A6G9RL52-F1
#
_cell.length_a   1.000
_cell.length_b   1.000
_cell.length_c   1.000
_cell.angle_alpha   90.00
_cell.angle_beta   90.00
_cell.angle_gamma   90.00
#
_symmetry.space_group_name_H-M   'P 1'
#
loop_
_entity.id
_entity.type
_entity.pdbx_description
1 polymer ?
#
loop_
_entity_poly.entity_id
_entity_poly.type
_entity_poly.pdbx_seq_one_letter_code
_entity_poly.pdbx_strand_id
1 'polypeptide(L)'
;MNANFKNEIQTFGRSLLLPIAVLAPVGMVMGISSALGQSYMIDKLPFLGNDIFKAVLSSLGLISSVVFNNIPLLFAMGVAYGMSKKEKGIAVFASVVAYLTLLIAMHVHLKLAGTLAKADLSLVGQGMVLGVQTLKIEALGGIIAGLLAAKITDRFYRLQLPLAFAFFSGKKSVAILAIAFAIPVGLIIPFIWDLFTAGMRAVSTIMMAPDIGAGIYMTLNRLLIPFGLHHVLSSTVRFTAAGGTYLIDGQTYVGILPAMNKILFELGPSHPAWQEYMPTLTSYLASSQMLTTLFRVPAIGLAMYHMAYFKNKKFAKGMILTVVLTAMLGNITEPLEFSFLFIAPKLFIVYAVLCGLLTIPLQMLEVSIGYIRGTIFDFGIFGLMYENTHWVNLILLGIVNFVVFYFVFRFAIGKFDIKTPGRESEIADSTLLNNKEYDKVAAMVIEGLGGRDNIKRVENCVSRLRIDLQDQKKINMDILKESGSLGTFIPSSNHVHVVFGPHVEFVRNAVDDRIVGLK
;
A
#
# COMPACT_ATOMS: atom_id res chain seq x y z
N MET A 1 -19.57 -13.62 -10.88
CA MET A 1 -18.58 -12.56 -11.23
C MET A 1 -17.86 -13.00 -12.50
N ASN A 2 -17.94 -12.24 -13.60
CA ASN A 2 -17.35 -12.64 -14.89
C ASN A 2 -15.82 -12.84 -14.79
N ALA A 3 -15.27 -13.84 -15.51
CA ALA A 3 -13.84 -14.17 -15.49
C ALA A 3 -12.94 -12.97 -15.85
N ASN A 4 -13.38 -12.13 -16.80
CA ASN A 4 -12.65 -10.91 -17.18
C ASN A 4 -12.52 -9.89 -16.04
N PHE A 5 -13.59 -9.68 -15.26
CA PHE A 5 -13.56 -8.73 -14.13
C PHE A 5 -12.64 -9.22 -13.00
N LYS A 6 -12.61 -10.53 -12.74
CA LYS A 6 -11.67 -11.14 -11.78
C LYS A 6 -10.22 -10.91 -12.22
N ASN A 7 -9.94 -11.04 -13.51
CA ASN A 7 -8.61 -10.81 -14.07
C ASN A 7 -8.21 -9.32 -14.00
N GLU A 8 -9.12 -8.40 -14.30
CA GLU A 8 -8.86 -6.96 -14.21
C GLU A 8 -8.57 -6.51 -12.78
N ILE A 9 -9.32 -6.99 -11.78
CA ILE A 9 -9.05 -6.71 -10.36
C ILE A 9 -7.66 -7.21 -9.96
N GLN A 10 -7.27 -8.39 -10.44
CA GLN A 10 -5.95 -8.94 -10.15
C GLN A 10 -4.82 -8.15 -10.81
N THR A 11 -4.97 -7.78 -12.08
CA THR A 11 -4.00 -6.92 -12.78
C THR A 11 -3.90 -5.56 -12.09
N PHE A 12 -5.04 -5.00 -11.65
CA PHE A 12 -5.07 -3.76 -10.88
C PHE A 12 -4.29 -3.88 -9.56
N GLY A 13 -4.60 -4.87 -8.72
CA GLY A 13 -3.88 -5.08 -7.45
C GLY A 13 -2.37 -5.26 -7.62
N ARG A 14 -1.92 -5.83 -8.74
CA ARG A 14 -0.49 -5.97 -9.09
C ARG A 14 0.15 -4.65 -9.49
N SER A 15 -0.56 -3.82 -10.24
CA SER A 15 -0.04 -2.53 -10.69
C SER A 15 0.32 -1.61 -9.52
N LEU A 16 -0.27 -1.84 -8.34
CA LEU A 16 0.03 -1.13 -7.09
C LEU A 16 1.33 -1.62 -6.43
N LEU A 17 1.82 -2.82 -6.74
CA LEU A 17 2.98 -3.41 -6.05
C LEU A 17 4.28 -2.64 -6.32
N LEU A 18 4.49 -2.18 -7.56
CA LEU A 18 5.71 -1.47 -7.93
C LEU A 18 5.88 -0.16 -7.12
N PRO A 19 4.87 0.73 -7.05
CA PRO A 19 4.91 1.86 -6.14
C PRO A 19 5.16 1.44 -4.69
N ILE A 20 4.37 0.48 -4.17
CA ILE A 20 4.44 0.04 -2.76
C ILE A 20 5.83 -0.50 -2.39
N ALA A 21 6.48 -1.23 -3.29
CA ALA A 21 7.81 -1.79 -3.06
C ALA A 21 8.87 -0.71 -2.80
N VAL A 22 8.74 0.47 -3.42
CA VAL A 22 9.62 1.62 -3.19
C VAL A 22 9.29 2.31 -1.86
N LEU A 23 8.02 2.32 -1.45
CA LEU A 23 7.59 3.03 -0.23
C LEU A 23 8.09 2.39 1.05
N ALA A 24 8.26 1.06 1.08
CA ALA A 24 8.75 0.35 2.26
C ALA A 24 10.16 0.80 2.71
N PRO A 25 11.22 0.73 1.88
CA PRO A 25 12.54 1.20 2.29
C PRO A 25 12.59 2.71 2.52
N VAL A 26 11.90 3.51 1.70
CA VAL A 26 11.83 4.98 1.87
C VAL A 26 11.16 5.34 3.18
N GLY A 27 10.05 4.69 3.51
CA GLY A 27 9.34 4.86 4.76
C GLY A 27 10.18 4.47 5.97
N MET A 28 10.95 3.38 5.87
CA MET A 28 11.88 2.96 6.92
C MET A 28 12.96 4.00 7.17
N VAL A 29 13.67 4.48 6.13
CA VAL A 29 14.72 5.50 6.27
C VAL A 29 14.15 6.79 6.85
N MET A 30 12.99 7.23 6.36
CA MET A 30 12.29 8.41 6.88
C MET A 30 11.88 8.23 8.35
N GLY A 31 11.41 7.05 8.75
CA GLY A 31 11.06 6.75 10.13
C GLY A 31 12.26 6.79 11.07
N ILE A 32 13.35 6.09 10.71
CA ILE A 32 14.58 6.04 11.49
C ILE A 32 15.19 7.45 11.62
N SER A 33 15.34 8.17 10.52
CA SER A 33 15.90 9.53 10.53
C SER A 33 15.07 10.49 11.37
N SER A 34 13.75 10.46 11.23
CA SER A 34 12.85 11.33 12.00
C SER A 34 12.92 11.02 13.49
N ALA A 35 12.94 9.73 13.86
CA ALA A 35 12.91 9.33 15.26
C ALA A 35 14.25 9.56 15.97
N LEU A 36 15.38 9.33 15.29
CA LEU A 36 16.72 9.60 15.84
C LEU A 36 17.06 11.09 15.87
N GLY A 37 16.49 11.90 14.97
CA GLY A 37 16.76 13.33 14.88
C GLY A 37 16.00 14.21 15.88
N GLN A 38 15.15 13.63 16.74
CA GLN A 38 14.37 14.40 17.72
C GLN A 38 15.25 14.95 18.85
N SER A 39 14.93 16.14 19.35
CA SER A 39 15.62 16.78 20.49
C SER A 39 15.69 15.86 21.71
N TYR A 40 14.57 15.22 22.05
CA TYR A 40 14.51 14.24 23.13
C TYR A 40 15.51 13.09 22.97
N MET A 41 15.68 12.57 21.75
CA MET A 41 16.59 11.47 21.48
C MET A 41 18.05 11.92 21.56
N ILE A 42 18.32 13.15 21.13
CA ILE A 42 19.62 13.81 21.29
C ILE A 42 19.95 14.00 22.78
N ASP A 43 18.99 14.40 23.61
CA ASP A 43 19.20 14.57 25.05
C ASP A 43 19.53 13.24 25.72
N LYS A 44 18.87 12.14 25.32
CA LYS A 44 19.17 10.79 25.83
C LYS A 44 20.46 10.19 25.29
N LEU A 45 20.79 10.48 24.03
CA LEU A 45 21.97 9.97 23.35
C LEU A 45 22.78 11.15 22.78
N PRO A 46 23.62 11.81 23.60
CA PRO A 46 24.27 13.07 23.23
C PRO A 46 25.10 13.04 21.94
N PHE A 47 25.60 11.86 21.53
CA PHE A 47 26.34 11.70 20.28
C PHE A 47 25.48 11.99 19.04
N LEU A 48 24.16 11.77 19.09
CA LEU A 48 23.21 12.16 18.04
C LEU A 48 23.12 13.68 17.89
N GLY A 49 23.54 14.41 18.94
CA GLY A 49 23.63 15.86 18.98
C GLY A 49 24.74 16.44 18.13
N ASN A 50 25.72 15.63 17.71
CA ASN A 50 26.84 16.04 16.87
C ASN A 50 26.35 16.57 15.51
N ASP A 51 26.91 17.68 15.05
CA ASP A 51 26.46 18.37 13.83
C ASP A 51 26.52 17.48 12.58
N ILE A 52 27.51 16.59 12.48
CA ILE A 52 27.63 15.66 11.36
C ILE A 52 26.49 14.64 11.41
N PHE A 53 26.22 14.07 12.58
CA PHE A 53 25.12 13.10 12.74
C PHE A 53 23.76 13.74 12.48
N LYS A 54 23.51 14.95 13.01
CA LYS A 54 22.29 15.73 12.73
C LYS A 54 22.16 16.03 11.23
N ALA A 55 23.24 16.45 10.58
CA ALA A 55 23.24 16.72 9.15
C ALA A 55 22.92 15.46 8.34
N VAL A 56 23.50 14.30 8.70
CA VAL A 56 23.21 13.02 8.04
C VAL A 56 21.75 12.60 8.23
N LEU A 57 21.24 12.62 9.47
CA LEU A 57 19.87 12.22 9.77
C LEU A 57 18.85 13.14 9.10
N SER A 58 19.03 14.46 9.21
CA SER A 58 18.15 15.43 8.55
C SER A 58 18.19 15.31 7.03
N SER A 59 19.36 15.08 6.44
CA SER A 59 19.50 14.84 4.99
C SER A 59 18.78 13.58 4.55
N LEU A 60 18.95 12.46 5.26
CA LEU A 60 18.24 11.20 4.98
C LEU A 60 16.73 11.36 5.11
N GLY A 61 16.28 12.08 6.13
CA GLY A 61 14.86 12.41 6.33
C GLY A 61 14.31 13.22 5.16
N LEU A 62 15.03 14.27 4.75
CA LEU A 62 14.62 15.13 3.64
C LEU A 62 14.57 14.36 2.31
N ILE A 63 15.62 13.62 1.95
CA ILE A 63 15.67 12.80 0.73
C ILE A 63 14.50 11.82 0.69
N SER A 64 14.27 11.10 1.80
CA SER A 64 13.19 10.12 1.89
C SER A 64 11.82 10.78 1.82
N SER A 65 11.65 11.96 2.45
CA SER A 65 10.40 12.71 2.41
C SER A 65 10.02 13.17 1.01
N VAL A 66 11.00 13.53 0.15
CA VAL A 66 10.73 13.94 -1.23
C VAL A 66 10.11 12.79 -2.02
N VAL A 67 10.66 11.58 -1.91
CA VAL A 67 10.10 10.39 -2.57
C VAL A 67 8.72 10.07 -2.00
N PHE A 68 8.56 10.13 -0.68
CA PHE A 68 7.29 9.84 0.00
C PHE A 68 6.17 10.84 -0.37
N ASN A 69 6.47 12.13 -0.43
CA ASN A 69 5.50 13.17 -0.78
C ASN A 69 5.05 13.09 -2.26
N ASN A 70 5.75 12.31 -3.09
CA ASN A 70 5.40 12.07 -4.48
C ASN A 70 4.79 10.68 -4.72
N ILE A 71 4.30 10.00 -3.66
CA ILE A 71 3.52 8.76 -3.75
C ILE A 71 2.46 8.81 -4.88
N PRO A 72 1.60 9.85 -4.98
CA PRO A 72 0.59 9.88 -6.02
C PRO A 72 1.16 9.81 -7.44
N LEU A 73 2.29 10.48 -7.69
CA LEU A 73 2.96 10.44 -8.99
C LEU A 73 3.54 9.04 -9.27
N LEU A 74 4.17 8.41 -8.27
CA LEU A 74 4.65 7.04 -8.38
C LEU A 74 3.51 6.06 -8.67
N PHE A 75 2.35 6.23 -8.04
CA PHE A 75 1.15 5.45 -8.33
C PHE A 75 0.64 5.70 -9.75
N ALA A 76 0.64 6.94 -10.26
CA ALA A 76 0.25 7.21 -11.65
C ALA A 76 1.10 6.39 -12.63
N MET A 77 2.41 6.42 -12.45
CA MET A 77 3.35 5.69 -13.31
C MET A 77 3.23 4.17 -13.13
N GLY A 78 3.20 3.68 -11.89
CA GLY A 78 3.12 2.25 -11.61
C GLY A 78 1.81 1.62 -12.07
N VAL A 79 0.69 2.31 -11.85
CA VAL A 79 -0.63 1.87 -12.33
C VAL A 79 -0.67 1.88 -13.85
N ALA A 80 -0.19 2.94 -14.52
CA ALA A 80 -0.15 2.98 -15.98
C ALA A 80 0.71 1.85 -16.56
N TYR A 81 1.90 1.62 -15.97
CA TYR A 81 2.79 0.54 -16.39
C TYR A 81 2.17 -0.85 -16.21
N GLY A 82 1.55 -1.10 -15.05
CA GLY A 82 0.96 -2.40 -14.73
C GLY A 82 -0.36 -2.69 -15.42
N MET A 83 -1.14 -1.64 -15.76
CA MET A 83 -2.45 -1.77 -16.39
C MET A 83 -2.40 -1.73 -17.92
N SER A 84 -1.45 -1.01 -18.52
CA SER A 84 -1.35 -0.89 -19.97
C SER A 84 -0.84 -2.19 -20.61
N LYS A 85 -1.56 -2.69 -21.60
CA LYS A 85 -1.19 -3.89 -22.37
C LYS A 85 -0.30 -3.56 -23.57
N LYS A 86 -0.34 -2.32 -24.04
CA LYS A 86 0.42 -1.80 -25.19
C LYS A 86 1.26 -0.60 -24.76
N GLU A 87 2.39 -0.41 -25.43
CA GLU A 87 3.22 0.81 -25.34
C GLU A 87 3.40 1.32 -23.90
N LYS A 88 3.79 0.46 -22.97
CA LYS A 88 3.85 0.77 -21.53
C LYS A 88 4.63 2.05 -21.22
N GLY A 89 5.74 2.30 -21.91
CA GLY A 89 6.51 3.54 -21.75
C GLY A 89 5.70 4.79 -22.11
N ILE A 90 4.88 4.73 -23.16
CA ILE A 90 3.97 5.82 -23.54
C ILE A 90 2.84 5.97 -22.52
N ALA A 91 2.31 4.86 -21.99
CA ALA A 91 1.29 4.92 -20.93
C ALA A 91 1.83 5.60 -19.67
N VAL A 92 3.05 5.26 -19.25
CA VAL A 92 3.73 5.90 -18.11
C VAL A 92 3.89 7.40 -18.37
N PHE A 93 4.43 7.80 -19.53
CA PHE A 93 4.56 9.21 -19.89
C PHE A 93 3.20 9.93 -19.87
N ALA A 94 2.18 9.35 -20.49
CA ALA A 94 0.83 9.90 -20.54
C ALA A 94 0.18 10.00 -19.14
N SER A 95 0.53 9.12 -18.20
CA SER A 95 0.03 9.17 -16.82
C SER A 95 0.55 10.37 -16.04
N VAL A 96 1.81 10.75 -16.25
CA VAL A 96 2.39 11.96 -15.65
C VAL A 96 1.69 13.20 -16.20
N VAL A 97 1.48 13.25 -17.51
CA VAL A 97 0.75 14.34 -18.18
C VAL A 97 -0.70 14.43 -17.69
N ALA A 98 -1.40 13.29 -17.59
CA ALA A 98 -2.76 13.22 -17.04
C ALA A 98 -2.80 13.70 -15.59
N TYR A 99 -1.84 13.27 -14.76
CA TYR A 99 -1.78 13.65 -13.35
C TYR A 99 -1.57 15.16 -13.18
N LEU A 100 -0.61 15.76 -13.88
CA LEU A 100 -0.42 17.21 -13.88
C LEU A 100 -1.69 17.96 -14.33
N THR A 101 -2.35 17.46 -15.37
CA THR A 101 -3.61 18.04 -15.86
C THR A 101 -4.71 17.95 -14.82
N LEU A 102 -4.83 16.84 -14.08
CA LEU A 102 -5.78 16.70 -12.98
C LEU A 102 -5.52 17.74 -11.88
N LEU A 103 -4.25 17.93 -11.47
CA LEU A 103 -3.89 18.91 -10.43
C LEU A 103 -4.30 20.33 -10.84
N ILE A 104 -4.04 20.70 -12.10
CA ILE A 104 -4.38 22.02 -12.66
C ILE A 104 -5.90 22.17 -12.79
N ALA A 105 -6.61 21.17 -13.29
CA ALA A 105 -8.07 21.22 -13.44
C ALA A 105 -8.76 21.40 -12.08
N MET A 106 -8.32 20.68 -11.05
CA MET A 106 -8.81 20.87 -9.68
C MET A 106 -8.46 22.26 -9.14
N HIS A 107 -7.26 22.77 -9.39
CA HIS A 107 -6.88 24.14 -9.01
C HIS A 107 -7.81 25.19 -9.64
N VAL A 108 -8.07 25.05 -10.95
CA VAL A 108 -8.99 25.95 -11.67
C VAL A 108 -10.38 25.91 -11.05
N HIS A 109 -10.90 24.72 -10.72
CA HIS A 109 -12.17 24.60 -10.02
C HIS A 109 -12.16 25.33 -8.67
N LEU A 110 -11.16 25.08 -7.81
CA LEU A 110 -11.04 25.75 -6.51
C LEU A 110 -10.96 27.27 -6.64
N LYS A 111 -10.22 27.75 -7.64
CA LYS A 111 -10.09 29.19 -7.92
C LYS A 111 -11.43 29.80 -8.34
N LEU A 112 -12.15 29.16 -9.25
CA LEU A 112 -13.45 29.64 -9.73
C LEU A 112 -14.53 29.57 -8.65
N ALA A 113 -14.46 28.56 -7.78
CA ALA A 113 -15.35 28.41 -6.63
C ALA A 113 -15.01 29.37 -5.46
N GLY A 114 -13.87 30.07 -5.52
CA GLY A 114 -13.41 30.94 -4.44
C GLY A 114 -12.97 30.19 -3.18
N THR A 115 -12.66 28.90 -3.27
CA THR A 115 -12.36 28.02 -2.13
C THR A 115 -10.86 27.76 -1.92
N LEU A 116 -9.98 28.42 -2.68
CA LEU A 116 -8.53 28.34 -2.43
C LEU A 116 -8.18 28.89 -1.04
N ALA A 117 -7.63 28.04 -0.18
CA ALA A 117 -7.17 28.45 1.15
C ALA A 117 -5.93 29.34 1.07
N LYS A 118 -5.89 30.38 1.91
CA LYS A 118 -4.76 31.33 2.00
C LYS A 118 -3.68 30.89 3.00
N ALA A 119 -4.08 30.14 4.02
CA ALA A 119 -3.22 29.58 5.05
C ALA A 119 -3.72 28.17 5.40
N ASP A 120 -2.89 27.39 6.08
CA ASP A 120 -3.26 26.10 6.65
C ASP A 120 -3.97 25.16 5.66
N LEU A 121 -3.42 25.08 4.45
CA LEU A 121 -3.95 24.34 3.30
C LEU A 121 -4.45 22.93 3.69
N SER A 122 -3.72 22.24 4.56
CA SER A 122 -4.04 20.89 5.02
C SER A 122 -5.36 20.79 5.77
N LEU A 123 -5.81 21.86 6.46
CA LEU A 123 -7.08 21.86 7.23
C LEU A 123 -8.29 21.70 6.31
N VAL A 124 -8.21 22.18 5.08
CA VAL A 124 -9.28 22.09 4.08
C VAL A 124 -9.00 21.04 3.00
N GLY A 125 -8.06 20.12 3.27
CA GLY A 125 -7.68 19.07 2.32
C GLY A 125 -6.96 19.59 1.07
N GLN A 126 -6.38 20.78 1.13
CA GLN A 126 -5.56 21.35 0.05
C GLN A 126 -4.06 21.22 0.34
N GLY A 127 -3.25 21.41 -0.68
CA GLY A 127 -1.81 21.58 -0.51
C GLY A 127 -1.09 21.81 -1.82
N MET A 128 0.22 22.04 -1.71
CA MET A 128 1.09 22.18 -2.86
C MET A 128 1.53 20.81 -3.36
N VAL A 129 1.19 20.50 -4.61
CA VAL A 129 1.60 19.27 -5.29
C VAL A 129 2.25 19.66 -6.61
N LEU A 130 3.53 19.34 -6.79
CA LEU A 130 4.31 19.67 -7.98
C LEU A 130 4.19 21.17 -8.39
N GLY A 131 4.17 22.07 -7.41
CA GLY A 131 4.06 23.52 -7.63
C GLY A 131 2.64 24.04 -7.83
N VAL A 132 1.60 23.21 -7.74
CA VAL A 132 0.20 23.60 -7.89
C VAL A 132 -0.55 23.47 -6.56
N GLN A 133 -1.22 24.54 -6.11
CA GLN A 133 -2.15 24.46 -4.98
C GLN A 133 -3.43 23.75 -5.43
N THR A 134 -3.72 22.58 -4.87
CA THR A 134 -4.83 21.75 -5.32
C THR A 134 -5.36 20.87 -4.20
N LEU A 135 -6.40 20.08 -4.47
CA LEU A 135 -6.90 19.07 -3.52
C LEU A 135 -5.88 17.95 -3.35
N LYS A 136 -5.59 17.59 -2.10
CA LYS A 136 -4.76 16.44 -1.75
C LYS A 136 -5.60 15.17 -1.76
N ILE A 137 -5.81 14.64 -2.96
CA ILE A 137 -6.50 13.37 -3.18
C ILE A 137 -5.58 12.14 -3.09
N GLU A 138 -4.32 12.33 -2.67
CA GLU A 138 -3.34 11.27 -2.36
C GLU A 138 -3.17 10.25 -3.50
N ALA A 139 -2.87 8.99 -3.18
CA ALA A 139 -2.64 7.92 -4.15
C ALA A 139 -3.81 7.73 -5.12
N LEU A 140 -5.04 8.10 -4.74
CA LEU A 140 -6.21 8.01 -5.62
C LEU A 140 -6.04 8.86 -6.88
N GLY A 141 -5.53 10.10 -6.76
CA GLY A 141 -5.26 10.95 -7.92
C GLY A 141 -4.28 10.31 -8.89
N GLY A 142 -3.25 9.67 -8.34
CA GLY A 142 -2.31 8.86 -9.09
C GLY A 142 -2.98 7.69 -9.81
N ILE A 143 -3.74 6.88 -9.08
CA ILE A 143 -4.46 5.72 -9.61
C ILE A 143 -5.40 6.13 -10.75
N ILE A 144 -6.17 7.22 -10.60
CA ILE A 144 -7.06 7.74 -11.63
C ILE A 144 -6.27 8.13 -12.88
N ALA A 145 -5.20 8.91 -12.73
CA ALA A 145 -4.34 9.31 -13.85
C ALA A 145 -3.73 8.09 -14.57
N GLY A 146 -3.24 7.12 -13.80
CA GLY A 146 -2.62 5.90 -14.32
C GLY A 146 -3.60 5.01 -15.08
N LEU A 147 -4.80 4.78 -14.53
CA LEU A 147 -5.88 4.03 -15.19
C LEU A 147 -6.34 4.73 -16.47
N LEU A 148 -6.50 6.05 -16.41
CA LEU A 148 -6.89 6.85 -17.56
C LEU A 148 -5.85 6.73 -18.68
N ALA A 149 -4.58 6.93 -18.36
CA ALA A 149 -3.47 6.84 -19.32
C ALA A 149 -3.31 5.42 -19.89
N ALA A 150 -3.43 4.37 -19.08
CA ALA A 150 -3.39 2.99 -19.57
C ALA A 150 -4.52 2.72 -20.58
N LYS A 151 -5.75 3.14 -20.25
CA LYS A 151 -6.92 2.93 -21.12
C LYS A 151 -6.83 3.73 -22.42
N ILE A 152 -6.32 4.96 -22.37
CA ILE A 152 -6.11 5.80 -23.55
C ILE A 152 -5.01 5.19 -24.42
N THR A 153 -3.89 4.75 -23.84
CA THR A 153 -2.80 4.11 -24.57
C THR A 153 -3.29 2.89 -25.32
N ASP A 154 -3.90 1.93 -24.61
CA ASP A 154 -4.36 0.67 -25.19
C ASP A 154 -5.37 0.88 -26.32
N ARG A 155 -6.16 1.96 -26.26
CA ARG A 155 -7.17 2.28 -27.27
C ARG A 155 -6.63 3.10 -28.45
N PHE A 156 -5.75 4.07 -28.21
CA PHE A 156 -5.42 5.13 -29.18
C PHE A 156 -3.95 5.15 -29.64
N TYR A 157 -3.09 4.24 -29.19
CA TYR A 157 -1.67 4.23 -29.61
C TYR A 157 -1.44 4.09 -31.13
N ARG A 158 -2.46 3.67 -31.90
CA ARG A 158 -2.45 3.58 -33.38
C ARG A 158 -3.46 4.52 -34.05
N LEU A 159 -3.97 5.52 -33.35
CA LEU A 159 -4.95 6.46 -33.90
C LEU A 159 -4.38 7.17 -35.14
N GLN A 160 -5.12 7.15 -36.25
CA GLN A 160 -4.77 7.88 -37.47
C GLN A 160 -5.65 9.12 -37.57
N LEU A 161 -5.02 10.29 -37.69
CA LEU A 161 -5.71 11.56 -37.87
C LEU A 161 -5.63 12.02 -39.34
N PRO A 162 -6.52 12.93 -39.78
CA PRO A 162 -6.44 13.53 -41.11
C PRO A 162 -5.09 14.19 -41.37
N LEU A 163 -4.73 14.39 -42.65
CA LEU A 163 -3.41 14.87 -43.07
C LEU A 163 -2.94 16.12 -42.31
N ALA A 164 -3.83 17.09 -42.09
CA ALA A 164 -3.53 18.32 -41.34
C ALA A 164 -3.05 18.08 -39.89
N PHE A 165 -3.42 16.95 -39.29
CA PHE A 165 -3.06 16.57 -37.92
C PHE A 165 -2.21 15.29 -37.86
N ALA A 166 -1.68 14.84 -39.00
CA ALA A 166 -0.93 13.58 -39.09
C ALA A 166 0.27 13.53 -38.13
N PHE A 167 0.91 14.68 -37.86
CA PHE A 167 2.00 14.79 -36.88
C PHE A 167 1.62 14.30 -35.48
N PHE A 168 0.35 14.48 -35.08
CA PHE A 168 -0.17 14.09 -33.77
C PHE A 168 -0.70 12.66 -33.73
N SER A 169 -0.63 11.90 -34.82
CA SER A 169 -1.14 10.53 -34.89
C SER A 169 -0.30 9.52 -34.08
N GLY A 170 -0.86 8.33 -33.89
CA GLY A 170 -0.21 7.20 -33.23
C GLY A 170 0.10 7.48 -31.76
N LYS A 171 1.29 7.08 -31.30
CA LYS A 171 1.71 7.18 -29.90
C LYS A 171 1.68 8.61 -29.35
N LYS A 172 1.91 9.62 -30.21
CA LYS A 172 1.91 11.03 -29.83
C LYS A 172 0.51 11.52 -29.42
N SER A 173 -0.54 10.97 -30.02
CA SER A 173 -1.93 11.32 -29.69
C SER A 173 -2.29 10.97 -28.25
N VAL A 174 -1.64 9.95 -27.68
CA VAL A 174 -1.98 9.41 -26.36
C VAL A 174 -1.83 10.47 -25.28
N ALA A 175 -0.72 11.22 -25.26
CA ALA A 175 -0.52 12.28 -24.26
C ALA A 175 -1.52 13.44 -24.44
N ILE A 176 -1.85 13.79 -25.70
CA ILE A 176 -2.82 14.85 -26.01
C ILE A 176 -4.22 14.45 -25.52
N LEU A 177 -4.62 13.21 -25.81
CA LEU A 177 -5.88 12.66 -25.33
C LEU A 177 -5.87 12.53 -23.81
N ALA A 178 -4.75 12.15 -23.19
CA ALA A 178 -4.63 12.10 -21.74
C ALA A 178 -4.93 13.45 -21.09
N ILE A 179 -4.45 14.57 -21.67
CA ILE A 179 -4.84 15.92 -21.25
C ILE A 179 -6.35 16.12 -21.44
N ALA A 180 -6.86 15.90 -22.65
CA ALA A 180 -8.26 16.16 -22.99
C ALA A 180 -9.25 15.39 -22.09
N PHE A 181 -8.95 14.14 -21.76
CA PHE A 181 -9.76 13.33 -20.87
C PHE A 181 -9.52 13.62 -19.38
N ALA A 182 -8.31 14.05 -18.98
CA ALA A 182 -8.03 14.40 -17.59
C ALA A 182 -8.72 15.70 -17.17
N ILE A 183 -8.92 16.66 -18.07
CA ILE A 183 -9.63 17.92 -17.76
C ILE A 183 -11.01 17.69 -17.15
N PRO A 184 -11.97 17.02 -17.82
CA PRO A 184 -13.31 16.82 -17.24
C PRO A 184 -13.26 15.97 -15.97
N VAL A 185 -12.36 14.98 -15.89
CA VAL A 185 -12.19 14.18 -14.67
C VAL A 185 -11.73 15.05 -13.49
N GLY A 186 -10.73 15.91 -13.70
CA GLY A 186 -10.21 16.81 -12.68
C GLY A 186 -11.19 17.91 -12.27
N LEU A 187 -12.11 18.32 -13.15
CA LEU A 187 -13.19 19.24 -12.82
C LEU A 187 -14.32 18.56 -12.03
N ILE A 188 -14.52 17.25 -12.20
CA ILE A 188 -15.56 16.48 -11.48
C ILE A 188 -15.08 16.07 -10.08
N ILE A 189 -13.80 15.75 -9.91
CA ILE A 189 -13.25 15.27 -8.63
C ILE A 189 -13.61 16.18 -7.44
N PRO A 190 -13.49 17.52 -7.50
CA PRO A 190 -13.84 18.39 -6.39
C PRO A 190 -15.29 18.21 -5.90
N PHE A 191 -16.26 18.03 -6.79
CA PHE A 191 -17.65 17.76 -6.40
C PHE A 191 -17.81 16.42 -5.66
N ILE A 192 -17.12 15.37 -6.14
CA ILE A 192 -17.08 14.07 -5.46
C ILE A 192 -16.38 14.21 -4.11
N TRP A 193 -15.33 15.03 -4.05
CA TRP A 193 -14.56 15.28 -2.84
C TRP A 193 -15.37 16.03 -1.79
N ASP A 194 -16.19 17.01 -2.18
CA ASP A 194 -17.09 17.72 -1.27
C ASP A 194 -18.14 16.76 -0.68
N LEU A 195 -18.68 15.85 -1.48
CA LEU A 195 -19.57 14.80 -0.99
C LEU A 195 -18.85 13.84 -0.03
N PHE A 196 -17.62 13.43 -0.39
CA PHE A 196 -16.79 12.57 0.45
C PHE A 196 -16.46 13.24 1.79
N THR A 197 -16.07 14.52 1.79
CA THR A 197 -15.76 15.28 3.01
C THR A 197 -17.01 15.56 3.85
N ALA A 198 -18.18 15.76 3.24
CA ALA A 198 -19.45 15.80 3.96
C ALA A 198 -19.76 14.46 4.64
N GLY A 199 -19.57 13.34 3.93
CA GLY A 199 -19.70 12.00 4.52
C GLY A 199 -18.71 11.77 5.65
N MET A 200 -17.45 12.18 5.47
CA MET A 200 -16.41 12.10 6.50
C MET A 200 -16.76 12.91 7.75
N ARG A 201 -17.36 14.09 7.61
CA ARG A 201 -17.86 14.89 8.75
C ARG A 201 -19.04 14.21 9.46
N ALA A 202 -19.93 13.55 8.72
CA ALA A 202 -21.02 12.79 9.33
C ALA A 202 -20.48 11.58 10.13
N VAL A 203 -19.45 10.91 9.60
CA VAL A 203 -18.84 9.75 10.24
C VAL A 203 -17.84 10.16 11.33
N SER A 204 -17.29 11.39 11.31
CA SER A 204 -16.31 11.83 12.30
C SER A 204 -16.86 11.84 13.72
N THR A 205 -18.14 12.19 13.91
CA THR A 205 -18.78 12.11 15.23
C THR A 205 -18.79 10.68 15.77
N ILE A 206 -19.01 9.71 14.90
CA ILE A 206 -19.01 8.28 15.24
C ILE A 206 -17.57 7.80 15.49
N MET A 207 -16.63 8.25 14.67
CA MET A 207 -15.21 7.92 14.82
C MET A 207 -14.58 8.55 16.05
N MET A 208 -15.12 9.65 16.57
CA MET A 208 -14.67 10.31 17.80
C MET A 208 -15.53 9.92 19.02
N ALA A 209 -16.38 8.89 18.89
CA ALA A 209 -17.15 8.38 20.01
C ALA A 209 -16.22 7.94 21.15
N PRO A 210 -16.53 8.28 22.42
CA PRO A 210 -15.73 7.86 23.57
C PRO A 210 -15.52 6.35 23.58
N ASP A 211 -14.29 5.92 23.90
CA ASP A 211 -13.83 4.54 24.08
C ASP A 211 -13.85 3.65 22.83
N ILE A 212 -14.85 3.77 21.95
CA ILE A 212 -15.03 2.90 20.78
C ILE A 212 -14.57 3.52 19.47
N GLY A 213 -14.38 4.85 19.42
CA GLY A 213 -14.10 5.61 18.21
C GLY A 213 -12.85 5.13 17.48
N ALA A 214 -11.77 4.82 18.21
CA ALA A 214 -10.53 4.30 17.65
C ALA A 214 -10.72 2.94 16.96
N GLY A 215 -11.63 2.10 17.47
CA GLY A 215 -11.99 0.83 16.85
C GLY A 215 -12.76 1.01 15.54
N ILE A 216 -13.68 1.97 15.51
CA ILE A 216 -14.44 2.31 14.29
C ILE A 216 -13.51 2.89 13.23
N TYR A 217 -12.66 3.85 13.62
CA TYR A 217 -11.61 4.40 12.75
C TYR A 217 -10.72 3.29 12.19
N MET A 218 -10.21 2.37 13.01
CA MET A 218 -9.33 1.31 12.55
C MET A 218 -10.04 0.34 11.60
N THR A 219 -11.32 0.03 11.82
CA THR A 219 -12.13 -0.78 10.88
C THR A 219 -12.20 -0.11 9.51
N LEU A 220 -12.59 1.17 9.48
CA LEU A 220 -12.72 1.94 8.25
C LEU A 220 -11.37 2.11 7.56
N ASN A 221 -10.30 2.37 8.33
CA ASN A 221 -8.95 2.47 7.82
C ASN A 221 -8.56 1.21 7.04
N ARG A 222 -8.75 0.02 7.63
CA ARG A 222 -8.43 -1.25 6.96
C ARG A 222 -9.31 -1.49 5.73
N LEU A 223 -10.61 -1.21 5.80
CA LEU A 223 -11.51 -1.35 4.64
C LEU A 223 -11.13 -0.45 3.47
N LEU A 224 -10.49 0.69 3.72
CA LEU A 224 -10.09 1.67 2.71
C LEU A 224 -8.69 1.43 2.11
N ILE A 225 -7.89 0.52 2.66
CA ILE A 225 -6.57 0.14 2.13
C ILE A 225 -6.61 -0.24 0.64
N PRO A 226 -7.53 -1.08 0.15
CA PRO A 226 -7.54 -1.54 -1.24
C PRO A 226 -7.75 -0.41 -2.26
N PHE A 227 -8.27 0.72 -1.77
CA PHE A 227 -8.57 1.91 -2.57
C PHE A 227 -7.54 3.03 -2.37
N GLY A 228 -6.56 2.86 -1.48
CA GLY A 228 -5.62 3.93 -1.08
C GLY A 228 -6.27 5.07 -0.27
N LEU A 229 -7.57 5.00 -0.01
CA LEU A 229 -8.36 6.04 0.66
C LEU A 229 -8.10 6.12 2.18
N HIS A 230 -7.44 5.12 2.74
CA HIS A 230 -7.07 5.10 4.15
C HIS A 230 -6.09 6.22 4.53
N HIS A 231 -5.26 6.70 3.59
CA HIS A 231 -4.43 7.90 3.81
C HIS A 231 -5.27 9.16 3.93
N VAL A 232 -6.32 9.28 3.12
CA VAL A 232 -7.26 10.40 3.19
C VAL A 232 -7.97 10.40 4.55
N LEU A 233 -8.55 9.26 4.94
CA LEU A 233 -9.17 9.08 6.24
C LEU A 233 -8.22 9.48 7.38
N SER A 234 -6.97 9.01 7.30
CA SER A 234 -5.93 9.32 8.28
C SER A 234 -5.60 10.80 8.32
N SER A 235 -5.44 11.45 7.17
CA SER A 235 -5.17 12.90 7.08
C SER A 235 -6.32 13.73 7.64
N THR A 236 -7.57 13.35 7.35
CA THR A 236 -8.76 14.01 7.88
C THR A 236 -8.76 14.00 9.41
N VAL A 237 -8.54 12.84 10.04
CA VAL A 237 -8.47 12.74 11.50
C VAL A 237 -7.24 13.43 12.08
N ARG A 238 -6.09 13.34 11.40
CA ARG A 238 -4.83 13.90 11.92
C ARG A 238 -4.84 15.43 11.95
N PHE A 239 -5.37 16.06 10.92
CA PHE A 239 -5.15 17.49 10.69
C PHE A 239 -6.40 18.34 10.79
N THR A 240 -7.60 17.77 10.85
CA THR A 240 -8.84 18.58 10.83
C THR A 240 -9.65 18.40 12.11
N ALA A 241 -10.65 19.27 12.33
CA ALA A 241 -11.59 19.15 13.43
C ALA A 241 -12.38 17.82 13.45
N ALA A 242 -12.36 17.04 12.37
CA ALA A 242 -12.89 15.68 12.37
C ALA A 242 -12.14 14.74 13.34
N GLY A 243 -10.90 15.07 13.71
CA GLY A 243 -10.15 14.40 14.76
C GLY A 243 -10.24 15.07 16.14
N GLY A 244 -11.15 16.04 16.30
CA GLY A 244 -11.32 16.80 17.54
C GLY A 244 -10.51 18.09 17.61
N THR A 245 -10.75 18.82 18.70
CA THR A 245 -10.05 20.06 19.06
C THR A 245 -9.63 19.97 20.52
N TYR A 246 -8.37 20.30 20.80
CA TYR A 246 -7.74 20.05 22.09
C TYR A 246 -7.22 21.36 22.67
N LEU A 247 -7.58 21.67 23.93
CA LEU A 247 -7.11 22.86 24.63
C LEU A 247 -5.91 22.46 25.50
N ILE A 248 -4.73 22.97 25.14
CA ILE A 248 -3.47 22.67 25.82
C ILE A 248 -2.83 24.02 26.17
N ASP A 249 -2.64 24.28 27.47
CA ASP A 249 -2.08 25.54 27.99
C ASP A 249 -2.75 26.81 27.45
N GLY A 250 -4.08 26.78 27.33
CA GLY A 250 -4.87 27.91 26.82
C GLY A 250 -4.81 28.10 25.30
N GLN A 251 -4.07 27.26 24.57
CA GLN A 251 -4.03 27.25 23.10
C GLN A 251 -4.85 26.10 22.53
N THR A 252 -5.61 26.37 21.46
CA THR A 252 -6.42 25.36 20.78
C THR A 252 -5.64 24.72 19.64
N TYR A 253 -5.54 23.40 19.65
CA TYR A 253 -4.96 22.58 18.59
C TYR A 253 -6.07 21.81 17.87
N VAL A 254 -6.11 21.91 16.54
CA VAL A 254 -7.12 21.26 15.70
C VAL A 254 -6.55 19.97 15.11
N GLY A 255 -7.26 18.86 15.31
CA GLY A 255 -6.85 17.52 14.86
C GLY A 255 -5.89 16.81 15.81
N ILE A 256 -5.82 15.49 15.66
CA ILE A 256 -5.07 14.61 16.58
C ILE A 256 -3.57 14.88 16.52
N LEU A 257 -3.02 15.10 15.32
CA LEU A 257 -1.57 15.14 15.16
C LEU A 257 -0.93 16.42 15.70
N PRO A 258 -1.46 17.64 15.47
CA PRO A 258 -0.93 18.85 16.09
C PRO A 258 -0.96 18.80 17.62
N ALA A 259 -2.06 18.32 18.21
CA ALA A 259 -2.19 18.16 19.66
C ALA A 259 -1.17 17.14 20.21
N MET A 260 -1.04 15.98 19.57
CA MET A 260 -0.06 14.96 19.96
C MET A 260 1.37 15.49 19.83
N ASN A 261 1.71 16.20 18.75
CA ASN A 261 3.05 16.74 18.56
C ASN A 261 3.42 17.75 19.65
N LYS A 262 2.49 18.64 20.02
CA LYS A 262 2.70 19.58 21.14
C LYS A 262 3.03 18.82 22.43
N ILE A 263 2.23 17.81 22.77
CA ILE A 263 2.44 17.04 24.00
C ILE A 263 3.73 16.21 23.92
N LEU A 264 3.92 15.45 22.84
CA LEU A 264 5.01 14.50 22.70
C LEU A 264 6.38 15.17 22.58
N PHE A 265 6.48 16.29 21.85
CA PHE A 265 7.76 16.88 21.49
C PHE A 265 8.11 18.16 22.28
N GLU A 266 7.15 18.82 22.91
CA GLU A 266 7.41 20.08 23.63
C GLU A 266 7.11 19.97 25.13
N LEU A 267 6.06 19.24 25.54
CA LEU A 267 5.63 19.19 26.94
C LEU A 267 6.15 17.96 27.70
N GLY A 268 6.16 16.81 27.04
CA GLY A 268 6.65 15.54 27.58
C GLY A 268 5.70 14.82 28.55
N PRO A 269 6.12 13.65 29.07
CA PRO A 269 5.28 12.73 29.84
C PRO A 269 4.96 13.14 31.28
N SER A 270 5.59 14.20 31.79
CA SER A 270 5.30 14.77 33.11
C SER A 270 4.18 15.81 33.08
N HIS A 271 3.80 16.30 31.90
CA HIS A 271 2.77 17.33 31.76
C HIS A 271 1.35 16.73 31.93
N PRO A 272 0.39 17.42 32.59
CA PRO A 272 -0.97 16.91 32.78
C PRO A 272 -1.68 16.51 31.47
N ALA A 273 -1.42 17.26 30.39
CA ALA A 273 -1.94 16.96 29.05
C ALA A 273 -1.55 15.56 28.53
N TRP A 274 -0.46 14.97 29.03
CA TRP A 274 -0.07 13.60 28.68
C TRP A 274 -1.14 12.61 29.11
N GLN A 275 -1.48 12.59 30.40
CA GLN A 275 -2.48 11.66 30.93
C GLN A 275 -3.87 11.97 30.37
N GLU A 276 -4.19 13.24 30.17
CA GLU A 276 -5.50 13.68 29.67
C GLU A 276 -5.75 13.27 28.21
N TYR A 277 -4.77 13.46 27.32
CA TYR A 277 -5.01 13.35 25.88
C TYR A 277 -4.25 12.21 25.20
N MET A 278 -3.05 11.82 25.65
CA MET A 278 -2.22 10.87 24.90
C MET A 278 -2.87 9.50 24.68
N PRO A 279 -3.55 8.87 25.67
CA PRO A 279 -4.22 7.59 25.43
C PRO A 279 -5.21 7.63 24.26
N THR A 280 -5.97 8.71 24.16
CA THR A 280 -6.92 8.93 23.08
C THR A 280 -6.18 9.19 21.77
N LEU A 281 -5.26 10.17 21.75
CA LEU A 281 -4.58 10.60 20.53
C LEU A 281 -3.78 9.47 19.86
N THR A 282 -3.04 8.68 20.65
CA THR A 282 -2.19 7.59 20.14
C THR A 282 -3.00 6.40 19.64
N SER A 283 -4.21 6.18 20.16
CA SER A 283 -5.11 5.10 19.72
C SER A 283 -5.56 5.25 18.26
N TYR A 284 -5.61 6.47 17.72
CA TYR A 284 -5.86 6.72 16.29
C TYR A 284 -4.58 6.72 15.45
N LEU A 285 -3.40 6.61 16.08
CA LEU A 285 -2.10 6.73 15.44
C LEU A 285 -1.22 5.49 15.72
N ALA A 286 -0.01 5.70 16.25
CA ALA A 286 1.00 4.66 16.37
C ALA A 286 0.52 3.45 17.19
N SER A 287 -0.18 3.62 18.30
CA SER A 287 -0.51 2.51 19.21
C SER A 287 -1.41 1.46 18.52
N SER A 288 -2.41 1.89 17.75
CA SER A 288 -3.26 0.95 17.00
C SER A 288 -2.57 0.37 15.76
N GLN A 289 -1.64 1.12 15.16
CA GLN A 289 -0.77 0.59 14.11
C GLN A 289 0.20 -0.46 14.66
N MET A 290 0.77 -0.27 15.85
CA MET A 290 1.66 -1.23 16.51
C MET A 290 0.97 -2.57 16.81
N LEU A 291 -0.30 -2.55 17.23
CA LEU A 291 -1.07 -3.80 17.33
C LEU A 291 -1.06 -4.54 15.99
N THR A 292 -1.15 -3.81 14.88
CA THR A 292 -1.14 -4.41 13.54
C THR A 292 0.24 -4.89 13.13
N THR A 293 1.25 -4.03 13.16
CA THR A 293 2.60 -4.29 12.64
C THR A 293 3.39 -5.28 13.51
N LEU A 294 3.21 -5.24 14.83
CA LEU A 294 3.99 -6.04 15.79
C LEU A 294 3.29 -7.33 16.23
N PHE A 295 1.97 -7.44 16.08
CA PHE A 295 1.22 -8.59 16.58
C PHE A 295 0.32 -9.24 15.53
N ARG A 296 -0.60 -8.49 14.90
CA ARG A 296 -1.58 -9.07 13.94
C ARG A 296 -0.88 -9.62 12.69
N VAL A 297 0.01 -8.84 12.09
CA VAL A 297 0.77 -9.24 10.89
C VAL A 297 1.65 -10.47 11.17
N PRO A 298 2.47 -10.50 12.24
CA PRO A 298 3.19 -11.72 12.64
C PRO A 298 2.28 -12.92 12.90
N ALA A 299 1.13 -12.74 13.56
CA ALA A 299 0.17 -13.81 13.83
C ALA A 299 -0.41 -14.42 12.55
N ILE A 300 -0.82 -13.57 11.62
CA ILE A 300 -1.31 -13.97 10.30
C ILE A 300 -0.22 -14.69 9.53
N GLY A 301 1.00 -14.15 9.52
CA GLY A 301 2.16 -14.77 8.88
C GLY A 301 2.45 -16.16 9.46
N LEU A 302 2.42 -16.31 10.79
CA LEU A 302 2.60 -17.60 11.45
C LEU A 302 1.48 -18.59 11.11
N ALA A 303 0.23 -18.13 11.05
CA ALA A 303 -0.90 -18.95 10.63
C ALA A 303 -0.72 -19.44 9.19
N MET A 304 -0.33 -18.57 8.26
CA MET A 304 -0.02 -18.93 6.87
C MET A 304 1.12 -19.96 6.79
N TYR A 305 2.20 -19.75 7.55
CA TYR A 305 3.34 -20.68 7.58
C TYR A 305 2.97 -22.05 8.15
N HIS A 306 2.16 -22.08 9.21
CA HIS A 306 1.68 -23.34 9.78
C HIS A 306 0.74 -24.08 8.86
N MET A 307 -0.09 -23.35 8.10
CA MET A 307 -1.00 -23.94 7.13
C MET A 307 -0.37 -24.24 5.78
N ALA A 308 0.86 -23.79 5.51
CA ALA A 308 1.62 -24.19 4.33
C ALA A 308 1.86 -25.71 4.32
N TYR A 309 1.83 -26.31 3.13
CA TYR A 309 2.17 -27.71 2.96
C TYR A 309 3.62 -27.96 3.41
N PHE A 310 3.85 -29.12 4.01
CA PHE A 310 5.14 -29.47 4.61
C PHE A 310 6.31 -29.21 3.66
N LYS A 311 6.19 -29.68 2.40
CA LYS A 311 7.21 -29.49 1.36
C LYS A 311 7.44 -28.02 0.97
N ASN A 312 6.45 -27.14 1.15
CA ASN A 312 6.51 -25.72 0.78
C ASN A 312 6.96 -24.82 1.93
N LYS A 313 7.13 -25.34 3.15
CA LYS A 313 7.42 -24.52 4.34
C LYS A 313 8.69 -23.68 4.19
N LYS A 314 9.75 -24.21 3.58
CA LYS A 314 11.01 -23.45 3.38
C LYS A 314 10.78 -22.21 2.51
N PHE A 315 10.07 -22.40 1.40
CA PHE A 315 9.68 -21.31 0.49
C PHE A 315 8.73 -20.31 1.17
N ALA A 316 7.66 -20.81 1.80
CA ALA A 316 6.68 -19.98 2.49
C ALA A 316 7.33 -19.13 3.60
N LYS A 317 8.27 -19.71 4.36
CA LYS A 317 9.02 -19.02 5.42
C LYS A 317 9.71 -17.76 4.90
N GLY A 318 10.43 -17.85 3.77
CA GLY A 318 11.16 -16.71 3.21
C GLY A 318 10.21 -15.55 2.86
N MET A 319 9.14 -15.86 2.11
CA MET A 319 8.15 -14.86 1.69
C MET A 319 7.40 -14.23 2.86
N ILE A 320 6.93 -15.06 3.80
CA ILE A 320 6.19 -14.61 4.98
C ILE A 320 7.09 -13.72 5.85
N LEU A 321 8.35 -14.11 6.04
CA LEU A 321 9.29 -13.32 6.81
C LEU A 321 9.50 -11.93 6.18
N THR A 322 9.67 -11.85 4.86
CA THR A 322 9.82 -10.58 4.16
C THR A 322 8.63 -9.66 4.42
N VAL A 323 7.40 -10.12 4.19
CA VAL A 323 6.22 -9.25 4.36
C VAL A 323 5.96 -8.86 5.82
N VAL A 324 6.29 -9.75 6.77
CA VAL A 324 6.21 -9.45 8.22
C VAL A 324 7.23 -8.38 8.60
N LEU A 325 8.48 -8.52 8.15
CA LEU A 325 9.53 -7.53 8.42
C LEU A 325 9.22 -6.18 7.77
N THR A 326 8.67 -6.17 6.56
CA THR A 326 8.24 -4.94 5.88
C THR A 326 7.21 -4.17 6.69
N ALA A 327 6.20 -4.85 7.25
CA ALA A 327 5.21 -4.23 8.12
C ALA A 327 5.83 -3.75 9.44
N MET A 328 6.63 -4.59 10.09
CA MET A 328 7.24 -4.30 11.39
C MET A 328 8.22 -3.10 11.34
N LEU A 329 9.03 -3.02 10.30
CA LEU A 329 10.08 -2.01 10.15
C LEU A 329 9.61 -0.74 9.46
N GLY A 330 8.69 -0.85 8.50
CA GLY A 330 8.29 0.26 7.62
C GLY A 330 6.84 0.75 7.82
N ASN A 331 6.02 0.02 8.59
CA ASN A 331 4.56 0.18 8.64
C ASN A 331 3.91 0.13 7.24
N ILE A 332 4.35 -0.82 6.43
CA ILE A 332 3.76 -1.13 5.12
C ILE A 332 3.13 -2.52 5.23
N THR A 333 1.82 -2.58 5.47
CA THR A 333 1.06 -3.82 5.73
C THR A 333 0.48 -4.45 4.47
N GLU A 334 0.40 -3.67 3.39
CA GLU A 334 -0.22 -4.02 2.12
C GLU A 334 0.34 -5.31 1.50
N PRO A 335 1.66 -5.59 1.51
CA PRO A 335 2.17 -6.85 0.96
C PRO A 335 1.56 -8.10 1.60
N LEU A 336 1.29 -8.06 2.92
CA LEU A 336 0.60 -9.16 3.60
C LEU A 336 -0.90 -9.12 3.30
N GLU A 337 -1.55 -7.97 3.47
CA GLU A 337 -3.01 -7.83 3.29
C GLU A 337 -3.43 -8.24 1.87
N PHE A 338 -2.69 -7.82 0.85
CA PHE A 338 -2.95 -8.14 -0.56
C PHE A 338 -2.69 -9.62 -0.88
N SER A 339 -1.89 -10.33 -0.08
CA SER A 339 -1.65 -11.76 -0.27
C SER A 339 -2.92 -12.61 -0.08
N PHE A 340 -3.89 -12.13 0.71
CA PHE A 340 -5.15 -12.83 0.94
C PHE A 340 -6.39 -12.03 0.53
N LEU A 341 -6.35 -10.69 0.45
CA LEU A 341 -7.49 -9.86 0.09
C LEU A 341 -8.15 -10.28 -1.22
N PHE A 342 -7.34 -10.47 -2.27
CA PHE A 342 -7.85 -10.81 -3.60
C PHE A 342 -8.24 -12.30 -3.74
N ILE A 343 -7.79 -13.14 -2.80
CA ILE A 343 -8.07 -14.58 -2.78
C ILE A 343 -9.33 -14.87 -1.95
N ALA A 344 -9.47 -14.18 -0.82
CA ALA A 344 -10.55 -14.34 0.16
C ALA A 344 -11.07 -12.96 0.65
N PRO A 345 -11.83 -12.22 -0.16
CA PRO A 345 -12.36 -10.90 0.22
C PRO A 345 -13.19 -10.90 1.50
N LYS A 346 -13.95 -11.99 1.75
CA LYS A 346 -14.72 -12.15 2.99
C LYS A 346 -13.82 -12.21 4.23
N LEU A 347 -12.67 -12.89 4.14
CA LEU A 347 -11.70 -12.94 5.23
C LEU A 347 -11.08 -11.56 5.47
N PHE A 348 -10.91 -10.76 4.42
CA PHE A 348 -10.45 -9.37 4.56
C PHE A 348 -11.44 -8.48 5.32
N ILE A 349 -12.75 -8.64 5.10
CA ILE A 349 -13.77 -7.93 5.88
C ILE A 349 -13.70 -8.33 7.36
N VAL A 350 -13.60 -9.64 7.64
CA VAL A 350 -13.43 -10.15 9.01
C VAL A 350 -12.16 -9.59 9.65
N TYR A 351 -11.05 -9.59 8.92
CA TYR A 351 -9.77 -8.98 9.34
C TYR A 351 -9.95 -7.51 9.71
N ALA A 352 -10.60 -6.70 8.86
CA ALA A 352 -10.79 -5.28 9.10
C ALA A 352 -11.64 -5.01 10.36
N VAL A 353 -12.73 -5.76 10.54
CA VAL A 353 -13.61 -5.65 11.72
C VAL A 353 -12.87 -6.07 12.99
N LEU A 354 -12.12 -7.18 12.96
CA LEU A 354 -11.31 -7.61 14.10
C LEU A 354 -10.22 -6.60 14.46
N CYS A 355 -9.59 -5.96 13.46
CA CYS A 355 -8.63 -4.89 13.69
C CYS A 355 -9.26 -3.73 14.45
N GLY A 356 -10.53 -3.39 14.20
CA GLY A 356 -11.24 -2.39 14.95
C GLY A 356 -11.61 -2.81 16.37
N LEU A 357 -12.30 -3.95 16.50
CA LEU A 357 -12.77 -4.46 17.79
C LEU A 357 -11.64 -4.62 18.79
N LEU A 358 -10.50 -5.15 18.34
CA LEU A 358 -9.34 -5.38 19.21
C LEU A 358 -8.42 -4.16 19.39
N THR A 359 -8.79 -3.01 18.83
CA THR A 359 -8.17 -1.71 19.07
C THR A 359 -8.87 -0.95 20.20
N ILE A 360 -10.17 -1.17 20.42
CA ILE A 360 -10.99 -0.50 21.46
C ILE A 360 -10.30 -0.47 22.84
N PRO A 361 -9.72 -1.57 23.35
CA PRO A 361 -9.14 -1.56 24.69
C PRO A 361 -7.91 -0.66 24.86
N LEU A 362 -7.28 -0.14 23.79
CA LEU A 362 -6.06 0.65 23.89
C LEU A 362 -6.23 1.88 24.79
N GLN A 363 -7.33 2.63 24.59
CA GLN A 363 -7.60 3.85 25.34
C GLN A 363 -7.89 3.52 26.81
N MET A 364 -8.68 2.47 27.07
CA MET A 364 -9.00 1.99 28.42
C MET A 364 -7.77 1.50 29.19
N LEU A 365 -6.76 1.04 28.47
CA LEU A 365 -5.48 0.58 29.01
C LEU A 365 -4.44 1.71 29.11
N GLU A 366 -4.85 2.96 28.85
CA GLU A 366 -4.05 4.18 28.97
C GLU A 366 -2.73 4.15 28.16
N VAL A 367 -2.71 3.38 27.06
CA VAL A 367 -1.52 3.22 26.21
C VAL A 367 -1.20 4.54 25.50
N SER A 368 -0.05 5.12 25.80
CA SER A 368 0.36 6.45 25.36
C SER A 368 1.63 6.42 24.52
N ILE A 369 1.74 5.45 23.59
CA ILE A 369 2.90 5.33 22.70
C ILE A 369 2.69 6.16 21.43
N GLY A 370 3.53 7.18 21.28
CA GLY A 370 3.40 8.25 20.28
C GLY A 370 3.93 7.98 18.87
N TYR A 371 3.86 9.05 18.08
CA TYR A 371 4.14 9.21 16.64
C TYR A 371 3.10 8.61 15.68
N ILE A 372 3.39 8.71 14.38
CA ILE A 372 2.41 8.50 13.30
C ILE A 372 2.50 7.08 12.73
N ARG A 373 3.67 6.46 12.81
CA ARG A 373 4.02 5.28 12.03
C ARG A 373 3.66 3.96 12.73
N GLY A 374 3.94 3.79 14.01
CA GLY A 374 3.64 2.55 14.73
C GLY A 374 4.49 1.35 14.29
N THR A 375 5.77 1.59 14.02
CA THR A 375 6.80 0.58 13.74
C THR A 375 7.46 0.08 15.02
N ILE A 376 8.33 -0.92 14.90
CA ILE A 376 9.17 -1.36 16.03
C ILE A 376 10.11 -0.24 16.52
N PHE A 377 10.52 0.67 15.64
CA PHE A 377 11.35 1.82 16.02
C PHE A 377 10.55 2.81 16.85
N ASP A 378 9.30 3.08 16.47
CA ASP A 378 8.42 3.93 17.27
C ASP A 378 8.14 3.31 18.64
N PHE A 379 8.03 1.98 18.72
CA PHE A 379 7.85 1.27 19.98
C PHE A 379 9.10 1.41 20.88
N GLY A 380 10.29 1.22 20.31
CA GLY A 380 11.54 1.42 21.05
C GLY A 380 11.69 2.86 21.53
N ILE A 381 11.43 3.84 20.66
CA ILE A 381 11.71 5.25 20.92
C ILE A 381 10.60 5.91 21.76
N PHE A 382 9.35 5.84 21.33
CA PHE A 382 8.24 6.52 22.00
C PHE A 382 7.52 5.63 23.02
N GLY A 383 7.83 4.34 23.07
CA GLY A 383 7.28 3.39 24.05
C GLY A 383 8.24 3.13 25.20
N LEU A 384 9.38 2.49 24.92
CA LEU A 384 10.33 2.07 25.96
C LEU A 384 11.11 3.23 26.57
N MET A 385 11.43 4.26 25.78
CA MET A 385 12.27 5.36 26.27
C MET A 385 11.45 6.47 26.91
N TYR A 386 10.15 6.61 26.65
CA TYR A 386 9.32 7.61 27.33
C TYR A 386 8.71 7.03 28.62
N GLU A 387 8.56 7.88 29.63
CA GLU A 387 7.84 7.55 30.86
C GLU A 387 6.33 7.63 30.65
N ASN A 388 5.54 7.01 31.54
CA ASN A 388 4.07 7.06 31.52
C ASN A 388 3.41 6.62 30.20
N THR A 389 4.09 5.78 29.40
CA THR A 389 3.57 5.28 28.11
C THR A 389 2.67 4.06 28.24
N HIS A 390 2.70 3.37 29.37
CA HIS A 390 2.01 2.09 29.60
C HIS A 390 2.29 1.04 28.51
N TRP A 391 3.53 1.01 27.99
CA TRP A 391 3.91 0.11 26.89
C TRP A 391 3.72 -1.38 27.20
N VAL A 392 3.76 -1.78 28.49
CA VAL A 392 3.46 -3.15 28.91
C VAL A 392 2.01 -3.52 28.54
N ASN A 393 1.07 -2.60 28.72
CA ASN A 393 -0.34 -2.84 28.37
C ASN A 393 -0.53 -3.03 26.87
N LEU A 394 0.26 -2.32 26.03
CA LEU A 394 0.30 -2.58 24.59
C LEU A 394 0.75 -4.00 24.30
N ILE A 395 1.78 -4.52 24.97
CA ILE A 395 2.26 -5.89 24.77
C ILE A 395 1.18 -6.89 25.19
N LEU A 396 0.55 -6.71 26.36
CA LEU A 396 -0.50 -7.60 26.85
C LEU A 396 -1.68 -7.65 25.86
N LEU A 397 -2.17 -6.50 25.41
CA LEU A 397 -3.21 -6.42 24.39
C LEU A 397 -2.73 -6.98 23.05
N GLY A 398 -1.47 -6.76 22.71
CA GLY A 398 -0.80 -7.29 21.54
C GLY A 398 -0.78 -8.82 21.53
N ILE A 399 -0.50 -9.47 22.65
CA ILE A 399 -0.55 -10.93 22.80
C ILE A 399 -1.97 -11.44 22.55
N VAL A 400 -3.00 -10.78 23.11
CA VAL A 400 -4.40 -11.12 22.84
C VAL A 400 -4.70 -11.01 21.35
N ASN A 401 -4.30 -9.91 20.72
CA ASN A 401 -4.43 -9.72 19.27
C ASN A 401 -3.71 -10.84 18.50
N PHE A 402 -2.48 -11.18 18.87
CA PHE A 402 -1.72 -12.24 18.23
C PHE A 402 -2.46 -13.58 18.27
N VAL A 403 -2.95 -13.96 19.46
CA VAL A 403 -3.69 -15.21 19.66
C VAL A 403 -4.96 -15.23 18.81
N VAL A 404 -5.79 -14.18 18.87
CA VAL A 404 -7.04 -14.11 18.11
C VAL A 404 -6.78 -14.20 16.61
N PHE A 405 -5.87 -13.38 16.08
CA PHE A 405 -5.59 -13.37 14.65
C PHE A 405 -4.98 -14.68 14.17
N TYR A 406 -4.08 -15.29 14.96
CA TYR A 406 -3.48 -16.58 14.63
C TYR A 406 -4.57 -17.65 14.48
N PHE A 407 -5.46 -17.79 15.46
CA PHE A 407 -6.48 -18.83 15.44
C PHE A 407 -7.56 -18.58 14.38
N VAL A 408 -8.01 -17.33 14.21
CA VAL A 408 -8.98 -16.97 13.17
C VAL A 408 -8.43 -17.27 11.78
N PHE A 409 -7.19 -16.85 11.48
CA PHE A 409 -6.60 -17.12 10.17
C PHE A 409 -6.30 -18.59 9.97
N ARG A 410 -5.75 -19.27 10.98
CA ARG A 410 -5.47 -20.72 10.90
C ARG A 410 -6.75 -21.50 10.62
N PHE A 411 -7.83 -21.19 11.35
CA PHE A 411 -9.14 -21.80 11.14
C PHE A 411 -9.68 -21.50 9.73
N ALA A 412 -9.71 -20.24 9.32
CA ALA A 412 -10.24 -19.85 8.01
C ALA A 412 -9.46 -20.49 6.85
N ILE A 413 -8.13 -20.49 6.93
CA ILE A 413 -7.26 -21.08 5.91
C ILE A 413 -7.51 -22.59 5.81
N GLY A 414 -7.62 -23.29 6.94
CA GLY A 414 -7.86 -24.73 6.97
C GLY A 414 -9.28 -25.11 6.54
N LYS A 415 -10.29 -24.43 7.08
CA LYS A 415 -11.71 -24.75 6.85
C LYS A 415 -12.17 -24.44 5.43
N PHE A 416 -11.71 -23.34 4.85
CA PHE A 416 -12.13 -22.88 3.53
C PHE A 416 -11.08 -23.14 2.44
N ASP A 417 -10.01 -23.87 2.76
CA ASP A 417 -8.90 -24.20 1.86
C ASP A 417 -8.34 -22.98 1.10
N ILE A 418 -8.12 -21.89 1.82
CA ILE A 418 -7.62 -20.64 1.25
C ILE A 418 -6.19 -20.86 0.76
N LYS A 419 -5.91 -20.51 -0.50
CA LYS A 419 -4.63 -20.73 -1.17
C LYS A 419 -3.59 -19.65 -0.83
N THR A 420 -3.30 -19.50 0.47
CA THR A 420 -2.22 -18.64 0.98
C THR A 420 -0.85 -19.12 0.49
N PRO A 421 0.19 -18.26 0.54
CA PRO A 421 1.54 -18.67 0.17
C PRO A 421 1.98 -19.93 0.91
N GLY A 422 2.48 -20.93 0.18
CA GLY A 422 2.88 -22.22 0.73
C GLY A 422 1.81 -23.32 0.68
N ARG A 423 0.58 -23.05 0.22
CA ARG A 423 -0.51 -24.05 0.08
C ARG A 423 -0.70 -24.50 -1.37
N GLU A 424 0.42 -24.78 -2.04
CA GLU A 424 0.51 -25.18 -3.45
C GLU A 424 0.86 -26.68 -3.60
N SER A 425 0.04 -27.46 -4.29
CA SER A 425 -0.02 -28.93 -4.17
C SER A 425 1.16 -29.74 -4.72
N GLU A 426 2.12 -29.17 -5.46
CA GLU A 426 3.29 -29.89 -6.01
C GLU A 426 4.50 -28.96 -6.12
N ILE A 427 5.63 -29.26 -5.46
CA ILE A 427 6.90 -28.55 -5.69
C ILE A 427 7.77 -29.44 -6.55
N ALA A 428 8.18 -28.95 -7.71
CA ALA A 428 9.18 -29.62 -8.54
C ALA A 428 10.60 -29.11 -8.23
N ASP A 429 11.59 -29.86 -8.70
CA ASP A 429 13.02 -29.68 -8.39
C ASP A 429 13.53 -28.28 -8.76
N SER A 430 13.83 -27.48 -7.73
CA SER A 430 14.15 -26.05 -7.85
C SER A 430 15.63 -25.75 -8.17
N THR A 431 16.42 -26.74 -8.61
CA THR A 431 17.85 -26.60 -8.93
C THR A 431 18.13 -25.48 -9.93
N LEU A 432 17.37 -25.42 -11.05
CA LEU A 432 17.50 -24.36 -12.05
C LEU A 432 17.20 -22.95 -11.50
N LEU A 433 16.21 -22.83 -10.61
CA LEU A 433 15.87 -21.55 -9.96
C LEU A 433 16.95 -21.10 -8.98
N ASN A 434 17.52 -22.03 -8.21
CA ASN A 434 18.58 -21.74 -7.25
C ASN A 434 19.88 -21.29 -7.97
N ASN A 435 20.19 -21.88 -9.12
CA ASN A 435 21.31 -21.49 -9.96
C ASN A 435 21.05 -20.22 -10.80
N LYS A 436 19.85 -19.61 -10.68
CA LYS A 436 19.42 -18.44 -11.46
C LYS A 436 19.45 -18.66 -12.98
N GLU A 437 19.23 -19.89 -13.44
CA GLU A 437 19.20 -20.25 -14.86
C GLU A 437 17.83 -19.91 -15.49
N TYR A 438 17.39 -18.66 -15.33
CA TYR A 438 16.02 -18.22 -15.64
C TYR A 438 15.65 -18.35 -17.12
N ASP A 439 16.62 -18.26 -18.03
CA ASP A 439 16.39 -18.44 -19.46
C ASP A 439 16.00 -19.89 -19.82
N LYS A 440 16.65 -20.87 -19.20
CA LYS A 440 16.29 -22.29 -19.36
C LYS A 440 14.91 -22.58 -18.76
N VAL A 441 14.64 -22.04 -17.57
CA VAL A 441 13.33 -22.13 -16.94
C VAL A 441 12.25 -21.52 -17.85
N ALA A 442 12.49 -20.35 -18.43
CA ALA A 442 11.55 -19.70 -19.33
C ALA A 442 11.27 -20.51 -20.60
N ALA A 443 12.30 -21.15 -21.17
CA ALA A 443 12.15 -22.05 -22.32
C ALA A 443 11.17 -23.20 -22.00
N MET A 444 11.41 -23.88 -20.88
CA MET A 444 10.57 -25.00 -20.42
C MET A 444 9.17 -24.53 -20.06
N VAL A 445 9.01 -23.33 -19.48
CA VAL A 445 7.69 -22.75 -19.22
C VAL A 445 6.92 -22.54 -20.51
N ILE A 446 7.53 -21.95 -21.53
CA ILE A 446 6.86 -21.69 -22.81
C ILE A 446 6.47 -23.00 -23.50
N GLU A 447 7.37 -23.98 -23.50
CA GLU A 447 7.13 -25.31 -24.04
C GLU A 447 6.00 -26.03 -23.28
N GLY A 448 6.07 -26.05 -21.95
CA GLY A 448 5.07 -26.66 -21.08
C GLY A 448 3.70 -25.98 -21.16
N LEU A 449 3.62 -24.72 -21.61
CA LEU A 449 2.36 -24.04 -21.89
C LEU A 449 1.80 -24.34 -23.28
N GLY A 450 2.42 -25.22 -24.06
CA GLY A 450 1.98 -25.56 -25.43
C GLY A 450 2.55 -24.65 -26.52
N GLY A 451 3.67 -23.99 -26.23
CA GLY A 451 4.38 -23.08 -27.15
C GLY A 451 3.93 -21.62 -27.06
N ARG A 452 4.73 -20.73 -27.68
CA ARG A 452 4.54 -19.27 -27.67
C ARG A 452 3.15 -18.87 -28.16
N ASP A 453 2.66 -19.51 -29.22
CA ASP A 453 1.37 -19.19 -29.82
C ASP A 453 0.18 -19.52 -28.91
N ASN A 454 0.34 -20.44 -27.96
CA ASN A 454 -0.71 -20.75 -27.00
C ASN A 454 -0.83 -19.69 -25.89
N ILE A 455 0.15 -18.79 -25.74
CA ILE A 455 0.22 -17.83 -24.65
C ILE A 455 -0.37 -16.48 -25.07
N LYS A 456 -1.49 -16.09 -24.48
CA LYS A 456 -2.13 -14.79 -24.74
C LYS A 456 -1.54 -13.67 -23.88
N ARG A 457 -1.32 -13.97 -22.60
CA ARG A 457 -0.84 -12.99 -21.63
C ARG A 457 -0.10 -13.71 -20.52
N VAL A 458 1.07 -13.19 -20.14
CA VAL A 458 1.82 -13.63 -18.96
C VAL A 458 1.91 -12.47 -18.00
N GLU A 459 1.62 -12.72 -16.74
CA GLU A 459 1.78 -11.77 -15.64
C GLU A 459 2.35 -12.50 -14.43
N ASN A 460 2.91 -11.81 -13.45
CA ASN A 460 3.37 -12.41 -12.20
C ASN A 460 2.82 -11.69 -10.96
N CYS A 461 2.68 -12.44 -9.87
CA CYS A 461 2.48 -11.93 -8.51
C CYS A 461 3.78 -12.06 -7.71
N VAL A 462 3.71 -11.91 -6.39
CA VAL A 462 4.84 -12.16 -5.46
C VAL A 462 5.44 -13.56 -5.62
N SER A 463 4.65 -14.60 -5.94
CA SER A 463 5.13 -15.99 -6.01
C SER A 463 4.92 -16.73 -7.34
N ARG A 464 4.08 -16.23 -8.25
CA ARG A 464 3.59 -17.06 -9.37
C ARG A 464 3.32 -16.30 -10.65
N LEU A 465 3.68 -16.90 -11.78
CA LEU A 465 3.17 -16.54 -13.09
C LEU A 465 1.68 -16.84 -13.11
N ARG A 466 0.91 -16.00 -13.80
CA ARG A 466 -0.48 -16.19 -14.16
C ARG A 466 -0.56 -15.98 -15.65
N ILE A 467 -0.94 -17.02 -16.36
CA ILE A 467 -0.92 -17.07 -17.80
C ILE A 467 -2.34 -17.29 -18.31
N ASP A 468 -2.78 -16.41 -19.20
CA ASP A 468 -3.96 -16.63 -20.03
C ASP A 468 -3.54 -17.36 -21.31
N LEU A 469 -4.24 -18.45 -21.65
CA LEU A 469 -3.92 -19.32 -22.77
C LEU A 469 -4.99 -19.26 -23.88
N GLN A 470 -4.64 -19.70 -25.09
CA GLN A 470 -5.62 -19.98 -26.14
C GLN A 470 -6.38 -21.28 -25.87
N ASP A 471 -5.62 -22.35 -25.60
CA ASP A 471 -6.15 -23.69 -25.36
C ASP A 471 -5.42 -24.36 -24.18
N GLN A 472 -6.16 -24.60 -23.11
CA GLN A 472 -5.67 -25.29 -21.92
C GLN A 472 -5.23 -26.73 -22.19
N LYS A 473 -5.76 -27.40 -23.23
CA LYS A 473 -5.45 -28.82 -23.50
C LYS A 473 -4.01 -29.03 -23.97
N LYS A 474 -3.32 -27.98 -24.40
CA LYS A 474 -1.92 -28.02 -24.84
C LYS A 474 -0.91 -27.92 -23.69
N ILE A 475 -1.38 -27.75 -22.45
CA ILE A 475 -0.49 -27.67 -21.29
C ILE A 475 0.14 -29.05 -21.04
N ASN A 476 1.47 -29.08 -21.02
CA ASN A 476 2.24 -30.21 -20.53
C ASN A 476 2.69 -29.92 -19.09
N MET A 477 2.03 -30.59 -18.13
CA MET A 477 2.31 -30.41 -16.71
C MET A 477 3.69 -30.92 -16.29
N ASP A 478 4.25 -31.90 -16.99
CA ASP A 478 5.53 -32.50 -16.63
C ASP A 478 6.68 -31.56 -16.98
N ILE A 479 6.65 -30.93 -18.15
CA ILE A 479 7.64 -29.91 -18.53
C ILE A 479 7.57 -28.70 -17.58
N LEU A 480 6.36 -28.27 -17.20
CA LEU A 480 6.20 -27.20 -16.21
C LEU A 480 6.74 -27.58 -14.84
N LYS A 481 6.74 -28.87 -14.47
CA LYS A 481 7.41 -29.34 -13.26
C LYS A 481 8.92 -29.26 -13.45
N GLU A 482 9.45 -29.82 -14.53
CA GLU A 482 10.89 -29.81 -14.80
C GLU A 482 11.49 -28.40 -14.92
N SER A 483 10.67 -27.38 -15.25
CA SER A 483 11.08 -25.97 -15.20
C SER A 483 11.41 -25.47 -13.78
N GLY A 484 11.35 -26.33 -12.77
CA GLY A 484 11.53 -26.00 -11.35
C GLY A 484 10.35 -25.28 -10.73
N SER A 485 9.17 -25.31 -11.35
CA SER A 485 7.99 -24.66 -10.77
C SER A 485 7.59 -25.31 -9.43
N LEU A 486 7.30 -24.48 -8.45
CA LEU A 486 6.80 -24.86 -7.12
C LEU A 486 5.31 -25.25 -7.13
N GLY A 487 4.72 -25.38 -8.32
CA GLY A 487 3.35 -25.84 -8.52
C GLY A 487 2.64 -25.15 -9.66
N THR A 488 1.74 -25.87 -10.30
CA THR A 488 0.92 -25.38 -11.40
C THR A 488 -0.57 -25.56 -11.10
N PHE A 489 -1.38 -24.52 -11.27
CA PHE A 489 -2.80 -24.49 -10.92
C PHE A 489 -3.63 -23.99 -12.08
N ILE A 490 -4.81 -24.56 -12.29
CA ILE A 490 -5.77 -24.06 -13.28
C ILE A 490 -7.00 -23.55 -12.53
N PRO A 491 -7.00 -22.30 -12.04
CA PRO A 491 -8.11 -21.75 -11.26
C PRO A 491 -9.36 -21.45 -12.09
N SER A 492 -9.26 -21.43 -13.43
CA SER A 492 -10.39 -21.28 -14.36
C SER A 492 -9.98 -21.73 -15.77
N SER A 493 -10.96 -21.99 -16.64
CA SER A 493 -10.72 -22.38 -18.04
C SER A 493 -9.72 -21.44 -18.73
N ASN A 494 -8.72 -21.99 -19.41
CA ASN A 494 -7.67 -21.26 -20.14
C ASN A 494 -6.85 -20.27 -19.28
N HIS A 495 -6.85 -20.42 -17.96
CA HIS A 495 -6.00 -19.62 -17.07
C HIS A 495 -5.20 -20.55 -16.18
N VAL A 496 -3.87 -20.43 -16.22
CA VAL A 496 -2.95 -21.27 -15.46
C VAL A 496 -2.01 -20.42 -14.61
N HIS A 497 -1.74 -20.85 -13.39
CA HIS A 497 -0.77 -20.23 -12.49
C HIS A 497 0.42 -21.15 -12.34
N VAL A 498 1.63 -20.68 -12.59
CA VAL A 498 2.87 -21.45 -12.42
C VAL A 498 3.72 -20.75 -11.36
N VAL A 499 4.03 -21.44 -10.27
CA VAL A 499 4.63 -20.84 -9.07
C VAL A 499 6.15 -20.94 -9.15
N PHE A 500 6.85 -19.84 -8.93
CA PHE A 500 8.32 -19.77 -8.92
C PHE A 500 8.86 -19.14 -7.64
N GLY A 501 7.98 -18.75 -6.74
CA GLY A 501 8.35 -18.12 -5.48
C GLY A 501 9.01 -16.76 -5.65
N PRO A 502 10.04 -16.41 -4.85
CA PRO A 502 10.69 -15.09 -4.98
C PRO A 502 11.38 -14.92 -6.34
N HIS A 503 11.60 -16.01 -7.08
CA HIS A 503 12.23 -15.99 -8.40
C HIS A 503 11.27 -15.61 -9.52
N VAL A 504 9.98 -15.51 -9.25
CA VAL A 504 8.93 -15.35 -10.26
C VAL A 504 9.12 -14.11 -11.14
N GLU A 505 9.64 -13.02 -10.59
CA GLU A 505 9.90 -11.81 -11.38
C GLU A 505 11.01 -12.04 -12.41
N PHE A 506 12.08 -12.74 -12.03
CA PHE A 506 13.16 -13.06 -12.96
C PHE A 506 12.72 -14.07 -14.02
N VAL A 507 11.93 -15.08 -13.63
CA VAL A 507 11.34 -16.02 -14.59
C VAL A 507 10.37 -15.28 -15.53
N ARG A 508 9.57 -14.34 -15.00
CA ARG A 508 8.68 -13.51 -15.82
C ARG A 508 9.44 -12.73 -16.89
N ASN A 509 10.55 -12.11 -16.51
CA ASN A 509 11.39 -11.32 -17.41
C ASN A 509 11.98 -12.21 -18.51
N ALA A 510 12.56 -13.36 -18.14
CA ALA A 510 13.09 -14.30 -19.12
C ALA A 510 12.01 -14.87 -20.06
N VAL A 511 10.80 -15.11 -19.55
CA VAL A 511 9.64 -15.48 -20.37
C VAL A 511 9.23 -14.34 -21.30
N ASP A 512 9.25 -13.09 -20.83
CA ASP A 512 9.01 -11.91 -21.68
C ASP A 512 10.03 -11.80 -22.81
N ASP A 513 11.32 -11.96 -22.51
CA ASP A 513 12.38 -11.87 -23.51
C ASP A 513 12.21 -12.92 -24.61
N ARG A 514 11.74 -14.13 -24.26
CA ARG A 514 11.45 -15.21 -25.21
C ARG A 514 10.12 -15.09 -25.95
N ILE A 515 9.07 -14.54 -25.31
CA ILE A 515 7.74 -14.35 -25.93
C ILE A 515 7.67 -13.06 -26.75
N VAL A 516 8.47 -12.05 -26.42
CA VAL A 516 8.66 -10.86 -27.26
C VAL A 516 9.66 -11.20 -28.36
N GLY A 517 10.71 -11.96 -28.02
CA GLY A 517 11.61 -12.68 -28.92
C GLY A 517 12.17 -11.81 -30.04
N LEU A 518 13.35 -11.22 -29.78
CA LEU A 518 14.41 -11.00 -30.76
C LEU A 518 13.92 -10.64 -32.18
N LYS A 519 13.84 -9.33 -32.43
CA LYS A 519 14.45 -8.79 -33.64
C LYS A 519 15.72 -8.07 -33.25
#